data_AF-A0A0N5C9Q0-F1
#
_entry.id   AF-A0A0N5C9Q0-F1
#
_cell.length_a   1.000
_cell.length_b   1.000
_cell.length_c   1.000
_cell.angle_alpha   90.00
_cell.angle_beta   90.00
_cell.angle_gamma   90.00
#
_symmetry.space_group_name_H-M   'P 1'
#
loop_
_entity.id
_entity.type
_entity.pdbx_description
1 polymer ?
#
loop_
_entity_poly.entity_id
_entity_poly.type
_entity_poly.pdbx_seq_one_letter_code
_entity_poly.pdbx_strand_id
1 'polypeptide(L)'
;MNNSINISVYIPERVNILENAPIEFALPLYGYLLPVLVSITTVTNSFIIIVLSQKHLRTPTNYVLFSMALSDMLIGLSSLPWFLYYYTFKGYKIDEVHGLSPFWCSVYPYISTYIPTIFRTCANWLAVYLAVQRYVYVCVPASVHRYCTPRTTKIIIITIFTVSFISVLPEMFALFYVTRKEEGNRFGCYLKYSYWVMHIFGIQLYHITTCTFKAFCVSAIPCVLLMIFTCKLAKTIKKAENRKRSWTTPAAIQSNFISCTQGDAENPTLTTNSRLSSANMPISTGTFLSGSNRSLYATNRMLLVVCIVFLILEVPAAVIYILHFLTATDIIPAPGQTYHLLNILLIIRNILVILTSPIQFIIYCSMSEQFRLTVRQLFSTRLLYVTQAQATFHGGKRYSLILVDLELIEEKRKEAEERMIWASGNKKISLN
;
A
#
# COMPACT_ATOMS: atom_id res chain seq x y z
N MET A 1 31.63 -48.94 -17.42
CA MET A 1 31.10 -49.09 -16.05
C MET A 1 32.07 -48.42 -15.10
N ASN A 2 31.78 -47.18 -14.70
CA ASN A 2 32.35 -46.56 -13.50
C ASN A 2 31.36 -45.47 -13.08
N ASN A 3 30.30 -45.90 -12.40
CA ASN A 3 29.34 -45.04 -11.73
C ASN A 3 29.98 -44.51 -10.44
N SER A 4 30.86 -43.52 -10.58
CA SER A 4 31.10 -42.58 -9.49
C SER A 4 29.95 -41.56 -9.50
N ILE A 5 28.78 -42.00 -9.04
CA ILE A 5 27.70 -41.09 -8.65
C ILE A 5 28.29 -40.25 -7.52
N ASN A 6 28.45 -38.94 -7.74
CA ASN A 6 28.96 -38.01 -6.74
C ASN A 6 28.14 -38.13 -5.43
N ILE A 7 28.71 -38.82 -4.45
CA ILE A 7 28.11 -39.06 -3.12
C ILE A 7 27.90 -37.75 -2.34
N SER A 8 28.53 -36.65 -2.78
CA SER A 8 28.35 -35.30 -2.21
C SER A 8 26.92 -34.74 -2.35
N VAL A 9 26.08 -35.29 -3.23
CA VAL A 9 24.69 -34.83 -3.44
C VAL A 9 23.72 -35.36 -2.37
N TYR A 10 24.13 -36.35 -1.56
CA TYR A 10 23.27 -37.01 -0.56
C TYR A 10 23.53 -36.58 0.89
N ILE A 11 24.46 -35.67 1.13
CA ILE A 11 24.76 -35.21 2.49
C ILE A 11 23.70 -34.17 2.87
N PRO A 12 22.89 -34.41 3.91
CA PRO A 12 21.90 -33.44 4.34
C PRO A 12 22.60 -32.16 4.80
N GLU A 13 22.11 -31.02 4.33
CA GLU A 13 22.71 -29.71 4.62
C GLU A 13 22.32 -29.28 6.04
N ARG A 14 23.32 -28.95 6.87
CA ARG A 14 23.09 -28.49 8.25
C ARG A 14 22.58 -27.05 8.22
N VAL A 15 21.44 -26.81 8.85
CA VAL A 15 20.86 -25.47 8.92
C VAL A 15 21.61 -24.66 9.98
N ASN A 16 22.41 -23.69 9.54
CA ASN A 16 23.13 -22.80 10.44
C ASN A 16 22.42 -21.44 10.54
N ILE A 17 21.59 -21.28 11.58
CA ILE A 17 20.79 -20.06 11.75
C ILE A 17 21.68 -18.85 12.06
N LEU A 18 22.76 -19.04 12.83
CA LEU A 18 23.67 -17.96 13.24
C LEU A 18 24.52 -17.42 12.07
N GLU A 19 24.81 -18.27 11.08
CA GLU A 19 25.50 -17.87 9.86
C GLU A 19 24.58 -17.08 8.91
N ASN A 20 23.33 -17.53 8.78
CA ASN A 20 22.30 -16.83 8.00
C ASN A 20 21.85 -15.51 8.64
N ALA A 21 21.92 -15.40 9.97
CA ALA A 21 21.54 -14.21 10.71
C ALA A 21 22.60 -13.89 11.79
N PRO A 22 23.63 -13.10 11.43
CA PRO A 22 24.71 -12.73 12.34
C PRO A 22 24.16 -12.11 13.63
N ILE A 23 24.52 -12.68 14.78
CA ILE A 23 23.88 -12.37 16.07
C ILE A 23 24.04 -10.90 16.48
N GLU A 24 25.14 -10.25 16.09
CA GLU A 24 25.44 -8.85 16.38
C GLU A 24 24.36 -7.90 15.84
N PHE A 25 23.79 -8.23 14.68
CA PHE A 25 22.71 -7.46 14.04
C PHE A 25 21.34 -8.06 14.30
N ALA A 26 21.24 -9.38 14.34
CA ALA A 26 19.98 -10.08 14.52
C ALA A 26 19.42 -9.85 15.95
N LEU A 27 20.25 -9.79 16.98
CA LEU A 27 19.78 -9.56 18.34
C LEU A 27 19.12 -8.18 18.56
N PRO A 28 19.75 -7.03 18.21
CA PRO A 28 19.08 -5.73 18.33
C PRO A 28 17.83 -5.62 17.45
N LEU A 29 17.91 -6.09 16.19
CA LEU A 29 16.84 -5.91 15.22
C LEU A 29 15.69 -6.91 15.40
N TYR A 30 15.96 -8.21 15.47
CA TYR A 30 14.92 -9.24 15.66
C TYR A 30 14.54 -9.49 17.12
N GLY A 31 15.48 -9.34 18.06
CA GLY A 31 15.23 -9.63 19.48
C GLY A 31 14.51 -8.51 20.24
N TYR A 32 14.77 -7.23 19.89
CA TYR A 32 14.20 -6.09 20.62
C TYR A 32 13.33 -5.19 19.74
N LEU A 33 13.82 -4.76 18.57
CA LEU A 33 13.08 -3.83 17.72
C LEU A 33 11.85 -4.48 17.06
N LEU A 34 12.01 -5.68 16.49
CA LEU A 34 10.97 -6.35 15.73
C LEU A 34 9.70 -6.66 16.56
N PRO A 35 9.77 -7.17 17.81
CA PRO A 35 8.57 -7.38 18.63
C PRO A 35 7.79 -6.08 18.88
N VAL A 36 8.49 -4.96 19.11
CA VAL A 36 7.88 -3.64 19.28
C VAL A 36 7.20 -3.20 17.97
N LEU A 37 7.88 -3.35 16.84
CA LEU A 37 7.32 -3.01 15.53
C LEU A 37 6.10 -3.87 15.21
N VAL A 38 6.15 -5.18 15.42
CA VAL A 38 5.01 -6.09 15.19
C VAL A 38 3.83 -5.71 16.09
N SER A 39 4.08 -5.31 17.33
CA SER A 39 3.04 -4.83 18.25
C SER A 39 2.36 -3.57 17.71
N ILE A 40 3.14 -2.58 17.28
CA ILE A 40 2.62 -1.35 16.66
C ILE A 40 1.83 -1.70 15.40
N THR A 41 2.39 -2.50 14.50
CA THR A 41 1.75 -2.96 13.25
C THR A 41 0.44 -3.69 13.52
N THR A 42 0.38 -4.49 14.58
CA THR A 42 -0.85 -5.20 14.96
C THR A 42 -1.92 -4.22 15.41
N VAL A 43 -1.57 -3.26 16.28
CA VAL A 43 -2.52 -2.25 16.78
C VAL A 43 -3.03 -1.36 15.63
N THR A 44 -2.14 -0.83 14.80
CA THR A 44 -2.52 0.08 13.70
C THR A 44 -3.35 -0.63 12.63
N ASN A 45 -2.97 -1.84 12.22
CA ASN A 45 -3.77 -2.59 11.24
C ASN A 45 -5.09 -3.10 11.80
N SER A 46 -5.14 -3.50 13.07
CA SER A 46 -6.42 -3.85 13.73
C SER A 46 -7.37 -2.66 13.70
N PHE A 47 -6.87 -1.47 13.98
CA PHE A 47 -7.65 -0.24 13.90
C PHE A 47 -8.14 0.04 12.47
N ILE A 48 -7.28 -0.08 11.45
CA ILE A 48 -7.69 0.05 10.03
C ILE A 48 -8.81 -0.94 9.70
N ILE A 49 -8.65 -2.21 10.08
CA ILE A 49 -9.62 -3.29 9.84
C ILE A 49 -10.97 -2.93 10.48
N ILE A 50 -10.98 -2.47 11.73
CA ILE A 50 -12.20 -2.07 12.45
C ILE A 50 -12.89 -0.90 11.73
N VAL A 51 -12.13 0.15 11.37
CA VAL A 51 -12.66 1.31 10.65
C VAL A 51 -13.27 0.89 9.32
N LEU A 52 -12.53 0.15 8.49
CA LEU A 52 -12.97 -0.26 7.15
C LEU A 52 -14.10 -1.31 7.16
N SER A 53 -14.32 -2.00 8.28
CA SER A 53 -15.41 -2.98 8.43
C SER A 53 -16.80 -2.35 8.48
N GLN A 54 -16.88 -1.03 8.69
CA GLN A 54 -18.16 -0.33 8.78
C GLN A 54 -18.96 -0.38 7.48
N LYS A 55 -20.28 -0.58 7.61
CA LYS A 55 -21.19 -0.81 6.47
C LYS A 55 -21.11 0.31 5.42
N HIS A 56 -20.98 1.57 5.85
CA HIS A 56 -20.96 2.72 4.96
C HIS A 56 -19.63 2.88 4.19
N LEU A 57 -18.55 2.25 4.65
CA LEU A 57 -17.25 2.23 3.98
C LEU A 57 -17.07 1.06 3.01
N ARG A 58 -18.11 0.26 2.74
CA ARG A 58 -18.02 -0.90 1.85
C ARG A 58 -17.91 -0.50 0.38
N THR A 59 -16.70 -0.15 -0.04
CA THR A 59 -16.34 0.16 -1.44
C THR A 59 -15.34 -0.87 -1.98
N PRO A 60 -15.24 -1.07 -3.31
CA PRO A 60 -14.25 -1.95 -3.92
C PRO A 60 -12.83 -1.69 -3.40
N THR A 61 -12.41 -0.43 -3.36
CA THR A 61 -11.10 -0.03 -2.85
C THR A 61 -10.91 -0.36 -1.37
N ASN A 62 -11.94 -0.18 -0.54
CA ASN A 62 -11.84 -0.47 0.89
C ASN A 62 -11.77 -1.97 1.18
N TYR A 63 -12.34 -2.85 0.34
CA TYR A 63 -12.08 -4.29 0.46
C TYR A 63 -10.60 -4.64 0.20
N VAL A 64 -9.95 -3.95 -0.75
CA VAL A 64 -8.52 -4.14 -1.02
C VAL A 64 -7.68 -3.64 0.14
N LEU A 65 -7.95 -2.43 0.64
CA LEU A 65 -7.25 -1.84 1.79
C LEU A 65 -7.41 -2.69 3.06
N PHE A 66 -8.61 -3.22 3.31
CA PHE A 66 -8.87 -4.15 4.40
C PHE A 66 -8.01 -5.41 4.27
N SER A 67 -7.99 -6.01 3.07
CA SER A 67 -7.24 -7.26 2.82
C SER A 67 -5.73 -7.06 2.91
N MET A 68 -5.24 -5.87 2.52
CA MET A 68 -3.85 -5.46 2.67
C MET A 68 -3.47 -5.32 4.14
N ALA A 69 -4.26 -4.59 4.94
CA ALA A 69 -4.02 -4.43 6.38
C ALA A 69 -4.05 -5.78 7.13
N LEU A 70 -4.96 -6.68 6.74
CA LEU A 70 -5.00 -8.05 7.26
C LEU A 70 -3.72 -8.82 6.93
N SER A 71 -3.26 -8.75 5.68
CA SER A 71 -2.03 -9.43 5.24
C SER A 71 -0.81 -8.90 5.99
N ASP A 72 -0.65 -7.57 6.08
CA ASP A 72 0.46 -6.93 6.77
C ASP A 72 0.54 -7.31 8.26
N MET A 73 -0.61 -7.37 8.93
CA MET A 73 -0.70 -7.83 10.31
C MET A 73 -0.23 -9.29 10.45
N LEU A 74 -0.66 -10.16 9.54
CA LEU A 74 -0.34 -11.58 9.59
C LEU A 74 1.13 -11.90 9.26
N ILE A 75 1.83 -11.05 8.49
CA ILE A 75 3.29 -11.17 8.27
C ILE A 75 4.04 -11.12 9.61
N GLY A 76 3.75 -10.08 10.41
CA GLY A 76 4.41 -9.89 11.70
C GLY A 76 4.00 -10.95 12.72
N LEU A 77 2.69 -11.20 12.87
CA LEU A 77 2.17 -12.15 13.86
C LEU A 77 2.61 -13.59 13.61
N SER A 78 2.68 -14.02 12.35
CA SER A 78 3.12 -15.38 12.03
C SER A 78 4.58 -15.65 12.35
N SER A 79 5.44 -14.63 12.22
CA SER A 79 6.88 -14.75 12.45
C SER A 79 7.33 -14.41 13.86
N LEU A 80 6.50 -13.66 14.62
CA LEU A 80 6.80 -13.25 15.98
C LEU A 80 7.18 -14.40 16.94
N PRO A 81 6.50 -15.57 16.95
CA PRO A 81 6.85 -16.65 17.87
C PRO A 81 8.29 -17.15 17.68
N TRP A 82 8.76 -17.22 16.44
CA TRP A 82 10.14 -17.62 16.14
C TRP A 82 11.14 -16.62 16.69
N PHE A 83 10.94 -15.34 16.38
CA PHE A 83 11.86 -14.29 16.76
C PHE A 83 11.92 -14.10 18.28
N LEU A 84 10.78 -14.21 18.97
CA LEU A 84 10.72 -14.19 20.43
C LEU A 84 11.48 -15.36 21.05
N TYR A 85 11.22 -16.58 20.61
CA TYR A 85 11.93 -17.76 21.12
C TYR A 85 13.44 -17.66 20.88
N TYR A 86 13.83 -17.48 19.62
CA TYR A 86 15.22 -17.65 19.22
C TYR A 86 16.10 -16.48 19.70
N TYR A 87 15.62 -15.23 19.57
CA TYR A 87 16.42 -14.04 19.91
C TYR A 87 16.07 -13.45 21.28
N THR A 88 14.80 -13.13 21.55
CA THR A 88 14.39 -12.43 22.79
C THR A 88 14.59 -13.31 24.04
N PHE A 89 14.16 -14.58 23.97
CA PHE A 89 14.31 -15.55 25.05
C PHE A 89 15.65 -16.31 24.99
N LYS A 90 16.59 -15.85 24.17
CA LYS A 90 17.95 -16.39 24.05
C LYS A 90 17.99 -17.87 23.64
N GLY A 91 17.00 -18.34 22.88
CA GLY A 91 16.96 -19.70 22.33
C GLY A 91 18.20 -20.05 21.49
N TYR A 92 18.85 -19.06 20.87
CA TYR A 92 20.12 -19.22 20.16
C TYR A 92 21.26 -19.79 21.03
N LYS A 93 21.28 -19.47 22.34
CA LYS A 93 22.29 -20.03 23.27
C LYS A 93 22.07 -21.52 23.52
N ILE A 94 20.81 -21.92 23.57
CA ILE A 94 20.42 -23.33 23.70
C ILE A 94 20.81 -24.09 22.43
N ASP A 95 20.59 -23.49 21.26
CA ASP A 95 21.00 -24.06 19.97
C ASP A 95 22.54 -24.19 19.84
N GLU A 96 23.28 -23.22 20.36
CA GLU A 96 24.75 -23.27 20.37
C GLU A 96 25.30 -24.44 21.20
N VAL A 97 24.74 -24.68 22.39
CA VAL A 97 25.22 -25.69 23.34
C VAL A 97 24.60 -27.07 23.09
N HIS A 98 23.27 -27.13 23.04
CA HIS A 98 22.50 -28.39 22.97
C HIS A 98 21.92 -28.65 21.58
N GLY A 99 21.94 -27.66 20.69
CA GLY A 99 21.33 -27.79 19.37
C GLY A 99 19.82 -27.52 19.36
N LEU A 100 19.28 -27.31 18.18
CA LEU A 100 17.88 -26.95 18.01
C LEU A 100 16.97 -28.15 18.33
N SER A 101 16.01 -27.95 19.24
CA SER A 101 15.06 -29.00 19.60
C SER A 101 14.27 -29.50 18.38
N PRO A 102 13.78 -30.76 18.39
CA PRO A 102 12.98 -31.32 17.30
C PRO A 102 11.77 -30.46 16.92
N PHE A 103 11.06 -29.94 17.91
CA PHE A 103 9.91 -29.05 17.70
C PHE A 103 10.31 -27.79 16.91
N TRP A 104 11.32 -27.06 17.38
CA TRP A 104 11.76 -25.83 16.74
C TRP A 104 12.40 -26.05 15.37
N CYS A 105 13.12 -27.16 15.15
CA CYS A 105 13.66 -27.53 13.84
C CYS A 105 12.55 -27.77 12.80
N SER A 106 11.46 -28.43 13.20
CA SER A 106 10.33 -28.66 12.30
C SER A 106 9.47 -27.42 12.08
N VAL A 107 9.24 -26.61 13.13
CA VAL A 107 8.30 -25.48 13.07
C VAL A 107 8.94 -24.22 12.46
N TYR A 108 10.22 -23.97 12.74
CA TYR A 108 11.00 -22.83 12.25
C TYR A 108 10.65 -22.38 10.82
N PRO A 109 10.79 -23.22 9.78
CA PRO A 109 10.64 -22.78 8.40
C PRO A 109 9.21 -22.29 8.08
N TYR A 110 8.20 -22.83 8.75
CA TYR A 110 6.81 -22.42 8.56
C TYR A 110 6.56 -21.00 9.07
N ILE A 111 7.03 -20.71 10.29
CA ILE A 111 6.77 -19.43 10.96
C ILE A 111 7.77 -18.35 10.57
N SER A 112 9.02 -18.69 10.24
CA SER A 112 10.02 -17.70 9.83
C SER A 112 9.98 -17.37 8.34
N THR A 113 9.56 -18.33 7.50
CA THR A 113 9.77 -18.25 6.05
C THR A 113 8.47 -18.43 5.28
N TYR A 114 7.80 -19.58 5.39
CA TYR A 114 6.69 -19.92 4.49
C TYR A 114 5.45 -19.06 4.71
N ILE A 115 4.89 -19.03 5.92
CA ILE A 115 3.67 -18.26 6.23
C ILE A 115 3.88 -16.75 6.00
N PRO A 116 4.98 -16.12 6.47
CA PRO A 116 5.25 -14.71 6.18
C PRO A 116 5.39 -14.44 4.68
N THR A 117 5.97 -15.37 3.91
CA THR A 117 6.11 -15.21 2.45
C THR A 117 4.77 -15.23 1.74
N ILE A 118 3.83 -16.08 2.16
CA ILE A 118 2.47 -16.12 1.59
C ILE A 118 1.79 -14.77 1.78
N PHE A 119 1.72 -14.27 3.02
CA PHE A 119 1.07 -12.99 3.31
C PHE A 119 1.77 -11.80 2.68
N ARG A 120 3.11 -11.84 2.58
CA ARG A 120 3.86 -10.82 1.85
C ARG A 120 3.52 -10.81 0.36
N THR A 121 3.42 -11.98 -0.26
CA THR A 121 3.04 -12.12 -1.67
C THR A 121 1.63 -11.55 -1.88
N CYS A 122 0.69 -11.88 -0.98
CA CYS A 122 -0.66 -11.31 -0.99
C CYS A 122 -0.63 -9.77 -0.92
N ALA A 123 0.08 -9.20 0.06
CA ALA A 123 0.17 -7.75 0.25
C ALA A 123 0.74 -7.04 -0.99
N ASN A 124 1.80 -7.58 -1.58
CA ASN A 124 2.42 -7.02 -2.79
C ASN A 124 1.44 -7.00 -3.98
N TRP A 125 0.74 -8.10 -4.24
CA TRP A 125 -0.21 -8.17 -5.36
C TRP A 125 -1.49 -7.36 -5.10
N LEU A 126 -1.93 -7.27 -3.84
CA LEU A 126 -3.02 -6.35 -3.45
C LEU A 126 -2.63 -4.89 -3.67
N ALA A 127 -1.37 -4.52 -3.41
CA ALA A 127 -0.85 -3.19 -3.69
C ALA A 127 -0.84 -2.88 -5.19
N VAL A 128 -0.39 -3.82 -6.03
CA VAL A 128 -0.47 -3.70 -7.49
C VAL A 128 -1.92 -3.49 -7.93
N TYR A 129 -2.84 -4.32 -7.43
CA TYR A 129 -4.25 -4.21 -7.78
C TYR A 129 -4.86 -2.88 -7.33
N LEU A 130 -4.51 -2.39 -6.13
CA LEU A 130 -4.90 -1.06 -5.66
C LEU A 130 -4.38 0.02 -6.61
N ALA A 131 -3.12 -0.03 -7.04
CA ALA A 131 -2.55 0.92 -7.98
C ALA A 131 -3.27 0.91 -9.34
N VAL A 132 -3.64 -0.28 -9.83
CA VAL A 132 -4.47 -0.45 -11.04
C VAL A 132 -5.85 0.19 -10.85
N GLN A 133 -6.55 -0.11 -9.76
CA GLN A 133 -7.86 0.51 -9.48
C GLN A 133 -7.76 2.02 -9.50
N ARG A 134 -6.77 2.57 -8.80
CA ARG A 134 -6.52 4.01 -8.71
C ARG A 134 -6.23 4.63 -10.06
N TYR A 135 -5.43 3.97 -10.89
CA TYR A 135 -5.21 4.38 -12.28
C TYR A 135 -6.51 4.40 -13.08
N VAL A 136 -7.35 3.37 -12.97
CA VAL A 136 -8.65 3.31 -13.68
C VAL A 136 -9.56 4.45 -13.26
N TYR A 137 -9.68 4.73 -11.95
CA TYR A 137 -10.50 5.84 -11.44
C TYR A 137 -10.07 7.21 -11.98
N VAL A 138 -8.77 7.45 -12.14
CA VAL A 138 -8.23 8.77 -12.53
C VAL A 138 -8.10 8.90 -14.05
N CYS A 139 -7.55 7.88 -14.71
CA CYS A 139 -7.16 7.96 -16.13
C CYS A 139 -8.27 7.49 -17.07
N VAL A 140 -9.17 6.60 -16.62
CA VAL A 140 -10.21 6.00 -17.48
C VAL A 140 -11.55 5.88 -16.72
N PRO A 141 -12.16 7.01 -16.30
CA PRO A 141 -13.34 7.01 -15.43
C PRO A 141 -14.55 6.30 -16.06
N ALA A 142 -14.66 6.29 -17.40
CA ALA A 142 -15.73 5.59 -18.13
C ALA A 142 -15.73 4.07 -17.88
N SER A 143 -14.57 3.49 -17.59
CA SER A 143 -14.39 2.04 -17.42
C SER A 143 -14.56 1.56 -15.97
N VAL A 144 -14.68 2.49 -15.01
CA VAL A 144 -14.78 2.18 -13.57
C VAL A 144 -15.93 1.22 -13.27
N HIS A 145 -17.10 1.46 -13.86
CA HIS A 145 -18.29 0.65 -13.63
C HIS A 145 -18.15 -0.80 -14.12
N ARG A 146 -17.24 -1.06 -15.06
CA ARG A 146 -16.96 -2.39 -15.60
C ARG A 146 -15.91 -3.14 -14.77
N TYR A 147 -14.83 -2.46 -14.38
CA TYR A 147 -13.67 -3.13 -13.75
C TYR A 147 -13.61 -3.01 -12.22
N CYS A 148 -14.20 -1.97 -11.63
CA CYS A 148 -14.14 -1.68 -10.20
C CYS A 148 -15.49 -1.95 -9.53
N THR A 149 -16.02 -3.17 -9.69
CA THR A 149 -17.24 -3.60 -8.98
C THR A 149 -16.89 -4.38 -7.71
N PRO A 150 -17.73 -4.35 -6.65
CA PRO A 150 -17.47 -5.10 -5.42
C PRO A 150 -17.32 -6.61 -5.64
N ARG A 151 -18.09 -7.18 -6.59
CA ARG A 151 -18.02 -8.62 -6.92
C ARG A 151 -16.68 -8.98 -7.55
N THR A 152 -16.30 -8.25 -8.60
CA THR A 152 -15.01 -8.45 -9.28
C THR A 152 -13.84 -8.29 -8.33
N THR A 153 -13.86 -7.27 -7.47
CA THR A 153 -12.81 -7.05 -6.48
C THR A 153 -12.68 -8.18 -5.48
N LYS A 154 -13.79 -8.70 -4.93
CA LYS A 154 -13.75 -9.84 -4.01
C LYS A 154 -13.19 -11.10 -4.68
N ILE A 155 -13.59 -11.38 -5.91
CA ILE A 155 -13.05 -12.50 -6.69
C ILE A 155 -11.53 -12.35 -6.85
N ILE A 156 -11.07 -11.17 -7.29
CA ILE A 156 -9.62 -10.91 -7.47
C ILE A 156 -8.86 -11.07 -6.15
N ILE A 157 -9.39 -10.57 -5.03
CA ILE A 157 -8.78 -10.74 -3.71
C ILE A 157 -8.62 -12.24 -3.39
N ILE A 158 -9.71 -13.02 -3.50
CA ILE A 158 -9.68 -14.47 -3.24
C ILE A 158 -8.65 -15.15 -4.16
N THR A 159 -8.64 -14.82 -5.45
CA THR A 159 -7.65 -15.34 -6.40
C THR A 159 -6.22 -15.02 -5.98
N ILE A 160 -5.94 -13.79 -5.53
CA ILE A 160 -4.60 -13.39 -5.06
C ILE A 160 -4.17 -14.25 -3.86
N PHE A 161 -5.05 -14.43 -2.86
CA PHE A 161 -4.74 -15.27 -1.70
C PHE A 161 -4.49 -16.73 -2.10
N THR A 162 -5.35 -17.29 -2.94
CA THR A 162 -5.22 -18.67 -3.41
C THR A 162 -3.93 -18.88 -4.20
N VAL A 163 -3.61 -18.00 -5.15
CA VAL A 163 -2.38 -18.10 -5.95
C VAL A 163 -1.13 -17.92 -5.09
N SER A 164 -1.16 -16.99 -4.12
CA SER A 164 -0.05 -16.76 -3.20
C SER A 164 0.19 -17.93 -2.23
N PHE A 165 -0.85 -18.68 -1.88
CA PHE A 165 -0.72 -19.91 -1.11
C PHE A 165 -0.13 -21.03 -1.97
N ILE A 166 -0.69 -21.22 -3.18
CA ILE A 166 -0.23 -22.25 -4.13
C ILE A 166 1.24 -22.05 -4.53
N SER A 167 1.71 -20.81 -4.64
CA SER A 167 3.09 -20.50 -5.01
C SER A 167 4.14 -21.01 -4.01
N VAL A 168 3.75 -21.26 -2.75
CA VAL A 168 4.63 -21.74 -1.67
C VAL A 168 4.50 -23.25 -1.45
N LEU A 169 3.40 -23.87 -1.89
CA LEU A 169 3.17 -25.32 -1.73
C LEU A 169 4.29 -26.20 -2.29
N PRO A 170 4.87 -25.95 -3.49
CA PRO A 170 5.92 -26.81 -4.03
C PRO A 170 7.12 -26.94 -3.09
N GLU A 171 7.47 -25.89 -2.37
CA GLU A 171 8.60 -25.87 -1.44
C GLU A 171 8.26 -26.60 -0.14
N MET A 172 7.04 -26.42 0.36
CA MET A 172 6.53 -27.10 1.56
C MET A 172 6.53 -28.62 1.42
N PHE A 173 6.32 -29.16 0.20
CA PHE A 173 6.33 -30.59 -0.08
C PHE A 173 7.69 -31.10 -0.62
N ALA A 174 8.59 -30.20 -0.97
CA ALA A 174 9.92 -30.53 -1.47
C ALA A 174 10.99 -30.59 -0.38
N LEU A 175 10.80 -29.85 0.73
CA LEU A 175 11.78 -29.69 1.78
C LEU A 175 11.25 -30.22 3.11
N PHE A 176 12.06 -31.02 3.79
CA PHE A 176 11.77 -31.53 5.12
C PHE A 176 12.94 -31.27 6.07
N TYR A 177 12.63 -30.92 7.31
CA TYR A 177 13.60 -30.62 8.35
C TYR A 177 13.61 -31.74 9.38
N VAL A 178 14.77 -32.34 9.61
CA VAL A 178 14.94 -33.45 10.54
C VAL A 178 16.03 -33.14 11.56
N THR A 179 15.82 -33.55 12.79
CA THR A 179 16.87 -33.50 13.81
C THR A 179 17.65 -34.81 13.84
N ARG A 180 18.96 -34.70 14.00
CA ARG A 180 19.85 -35.84 14.23
C ARG A 180 20.76 -35.51 15.40
N LYS A 181 20.99 -36.47 16.29
CA LYS A 181 22.01 -36.33 17.34
C LYS A 181 23.40 -36.38 16.71
N GLU A 182 24.17 -35.33 16.92
CA GLU A 182 25.58 -35.21 16.56
C GLU A 182 26.47 -35.75 17.68
N GLU A 183 27.75 -35.94 17.37
CA GLU A 183 28.78 -36.35 18.32
C GLU A 183 28.84 -35.32 19.47
N GLY A 184 28.73 -35.78 20.73
CA GLY A 184 28.63 -34.90 21.91
C GLY A 184 27.20 -34.65 22.44
N ASN A 185 26.21 -35.44 22.03
CA ASN A 185 24.80 -35.34 22.49
C ASN A 185 24.10 -34.01 22.14
N ARG A 186 24.63 -33.29 21.14
CA ARG A 186 24.02 -32.10 20.54
C ARG A 186 23.04 -32.49 19.44
N PHE A 187 21.95 -31.76 19.26
CA PHE A 187 21.02 -31.95 18.13
C PHE A 187 21.38 -31.05 16.95
N GLY A 188 21.71 -31.62 15.79
CA GLY A 188 21.79 -30.88 14.53
C GLY A 188 20.44 -30.85 13.83
N CYS A 189 20.04 -29.69 13.30
CA CYS A 189 18.89 -29.55 12.42
C CYS A 189 19.36 -29.62 10.95
N TYR A 190 18.76 -30.52 10.18
CA TYR A 190 19.20 -30.84 8.83
C TYR A 190 18.07 -30.67 7.83
N LEU A 191 18.37 -30.01 6.72
CA LEU A 191 17.49 -29.89 5.56
C LEU A 191 17.64 -31.13 4.66
N LYS A 192 16.50 -31.69 4.24
CA LYS A 192 16.43 -32.80 3.28
C LYS A 192 15.46 -32.48 2.16
N TYR A 193 15.84 -32.88 0.94
CA TYR A 193 14.96 -32.86 -0.21
C TYR A 193 14.12 -34.12 -0.31
N SER A 194 12.87 -33.98 -0.78
CA SER A 194 11.96 -35.09 -1.03
C SER A 194 12.47 -36.00 -2.14
N TYR A 195 12.07 -37.28 -2.09
CA TYR A 195 12.47 -38.30 -3.08
C TYR A 195 12.20 -37.86 -4.53
N TRP A 196 11.02 -37.28 -4.80
CA TRP A 196 10.65 -36.82 -6.13
C TRP A 196 11.54 -35.66 -6.63
N VAL A 197 12.04 -34.80 -5.73
CA VAL A 197 12.98 -33.73 -6.09
C VAL A 197 14.32 -34.33 -6.47
N MET A 198 14.81 -35.29 -5.69
CA MET A 198 16.11 -35.93 -5.91
C MET A 198 16.14 -36.74 -7.21
N HIS A 199 15.08 -37.51 -7.48
CA HIS A 199 15.09 -38.52 -8.55
C HIS A 199 14.42 -38.08 -9.86
N ILE A 200 13.43 -37.17 -9.81
CA ILE A 200 12.68 -36.75 -11.00
C ILE A 200 13.20 -35.41 -11.51
N PHE A 201 13.34 -34.42 -10.63
CA PHE A 201 13.70 -33.06 -11.02
C PHE A 201 15.21 -32.78 -10.98
N GLY A 202 15.92 -33.37 -10.02
CA GLY A 202 17.28 -32.99 -9.67
C GLY A 202 17.31 -31.72 -8.79
N ILE A 203 18.14 -31.75 -7.73
CA ILE A 203 18.22 -30.68 -6.73
C ILE A 203 18.52 -29.32 -7.36
N GLN A 204 19.52 -29.27 -8.24
CA GLN A 204 19.99 -28.02 -8.84
C GLN A 204 18.92 -27.36 -9.71
N LEU A 205 18.26 -28.15 -10.56
CA LEU A 205 17.19 -27.64 -11.42
C LEU A 205 15.98 -27.18 -10.58
N TYR A 206 15.62 -27.94 -9.56
CA TYR A 206 14.54 -27.57 -8.64
C TYR A 206 14.85 -26.26 -7.89
N HIS A 207 16.06 -26.13 -7.36
CA HIS A 207 16.52 -24.95 -6.64
C HIS A 207 16.49 -23.71 -7.55
N ILE A 208 17.13 -23.79 -8.73
CA ILE A 208 17.15 -22.69 -9.71
C ILE A 208 15.72 -22.30 -10.10
N THR A 209 14.86 -23.27 -10.44
CA THR A 209 13.49 -23.00 -10.89
C THR A 209 12.66 -22.32 -9.80
N THR A 210 12.71 -22.84 -8.58
CA THR A 210 11.92 -22.31 -7.45
C THR A 210 12.42 -20.93 -7.05
N CYS A 211 13.74 -20.74 -6.95
CA CYS A 211 14.36 -19.47 -6.63
C CYS A 211 14.04 -18.41 -7.71
N THR A 212 14.11 -18.78 -8.99
CA THR A 212 13.81 -17.90 -10.12
C THR A 212 12.36 -17.47 -10.10
N PHE A 213 11.43 -18.42 -9.93
CA PHE A 213 10.01 -18.13 -9.84
C PHE A 213 9.70 -17.14 -8.71
N LYS A 214 10.29 -17.33 -7.52
CA LYS A 214 10.12 -16.39 -6.41
C LYS A 214 10.72 -15.01 -6.71
N ALA A 215 11.93 -14.95 -7.26
CA ALA A 215 12.57 -13.68 -7.60
C ALA A 215 11.70 -12.83 -8.53
N PHE A 216 11.13 -13.45 -9.57
CA PHE A 216 10.30 -12.74 -10.53
C PHE A 216 8.87 -12.51 -10.05
N CYS A 217 8.14 -13.57 -9.69
CA CYS A 217 6.69 -13.49 -9.45
C CYS A 217 6.32 -12.96 -8.05
N VAL A 218 7.17 -13.16 -7.04
CA VAL A 218 6.90 -12.71 -5.66
C VAL A 218 7.46 -11.31 -5.40
N SER A 219 8.59 -10.96 -6.03
CA SER A 219 9.31 -9.71 -5.78
C SER A 219 9.35 -8.75 -6.98
N ALA A 220 10.00 -9.14 -8.08
CA ALA A 220 10.35 -8.20 -9.15
C ALA A 220 9.12 -7.66 -9.92
N ILE A 221 8.22 -8.54 -10.36
CA ILE A 221 7.04 -8.17 -11.16
C ILE A 221 6.13 -7.19 -10.39
N PRO A 222 5.74 -7.47 -9.13
CA PRO A 222 4.95 -6.52 -8.34
C PRO A 222 5.60 -5.14 -8.24
N CYS A 223 6.91 -5.09 -7.97
CA CYS A 223 7.64 -3.83 -7.82
C CYS A 223 7.70 -3.03 -9.12
N VAL A 224 7.99 -3.69 -10.25
CA VAL A 224 8.01 -3.05 -11.57
C VAL A 224 6.63 -2.52 -11.94
N LEU A 225 5.57 -3.31 -11.73
CA LEU A 225 4.19 -2.87 -12.00
C LEU A 225 3.79 -1.68 -11.13
N LEU A 226 4.11 -1.70 -9.84
CA LEU A 226 3.86 -0.58 -8.92
C LEU A 226 4.57 0.69 -9.37
N MET A 227 5.83 0.59 -9.79
CA MET A 227 6.59 1.72 -10.34
C MET A 227 5.93 2.25 -11.63
N ILE A 228 5.53 1.37 -12.56
CA ILE A 228 4.87 1.77 -13.81
C ILE A 228 3.55 2.49 -13.54
N PHE A 229 2.68 1.93 -12.70
CA PHE A 229 1.37 2.53 -12.41
C PHE A 229 1.51 3.85 -11.65
N THR A 230 2.46 3.94 -10.71
CA THR A 230 2.75 5.18 -9.98
C THR A 230 3.26 6.27 -10.92
N CYS A 231 4.20 5.94 -11.81
CA CYS A 231 4.71 6.88 -12.82
C CYS A 231 3.62 7.35 -13.77
N LYS A 232 2.77 6.44 -14.27
CA LYS A 232 1.64 6.80 -15.13
C LYS A 232 0.65 7.72 -14.40
N LEU A 233 0.30 7.40 -13.15
CA LEU A 233 -0.58 8.22 -12.32
C LEU A 233 0.00 9.62 -12.10
N ALA A 234 1.28 9.72 -11.74
CA ALA A 234 1.97 11.00 -11.53
C ALA A 234 1.96 11.88 -12.79
N LYS A 235 2.25 11.29 -13.96
CA LYS A 235 2.21 12.00 -15.26
C LYS A 235 0.81 12.52 -15.57
N THR A 236 -0.23 11.72 -15.33
CA THR A 236 -1.62 12.14 -15.56
C THR A 236 -2.02 13.30 -14.65
N ILE A 237 -1.68 13.24 -13.36
CA ILE A 237 -1.97 14.30 -12.40
C ILE A 237 -1.26 15.59 -12.80
N LYS A 238 0.03 15.53 -13.16
CA LYS A 238 0.80 16.70 -13.62
C LYS A 238 0.22 17.31 -14.91
N LYS A 239 -0.23 16.46 -15.85
CA LYS A 239 -0.89 16.93 -17.08
C LYS A 239 -2.22 17.63 -16.78
N ALA A 240 -3.01 17.11 -15.84
CA ALA A 240 -4.26 17.73 -15.39
C ALA A 240 -4.00 19.07 -14.69
N GLU A 241 -2.93 19.18 -13.91
CA GLU A 241 -2.52 20.43 -13.25
C GLU A 241 -2.06 21.49 -14.28
N ASN A 242 -1.23 21.11 -15.24
CA ASN A 242 -0.77 22.01 -16.31
C ASN A 242 -1.94 22.53 -17.15
N ARG A 243 -2.90 21.65 -17.47
CA ARG A 243 -4.15 22.04 -18.14
C ARG A 243 -5.00 22.99 -17.31
N LYS A 244 -4.90 23.02 -15.98
CA LYS A 244 -5.65 23.96 -15.16
C LYS A 244 -4.96 25.33 -15.12
N ARG A 245 -3.62 25.33 -15.02
CA ARG A 245 -2.82 26.57 -15.01
C ARG A 245 -3.02 27.41 -16.27
N SER A 246 -3.23 26.78 -17.43
CA SER A 246 -3.50 27.48 -18.69
C SER A 246 -4.87 28.16 -18.76
N TRP A 247 -5.85 27.79 -17.91
CA TRP A 247 -7.19 28.40 -17.87
C TRP A 247 -7.25 29.52 -16.84
N THR A 248 -6.34 29.51 -15.87
CA THR A 248 -6.20 30.57 -14.85
C THR A 248 -5.30 31.72 -15.29
N THR A 249 -4.60 31.61 -16.43
CA THR A 249 -3.94 32.75 -17.06
C THR A 249 -4.99 33.69 -17.66
N PRO A 250 -4.98 35.01 -17.35
CA PRO A 250 -5.99 35.98 -17.82
C PRO A 250 -6.17 36.09 -19.34
N ALA A 251 -5.26 35.51 -20.13
CA ALA A 251 -5.26 35.60 -21.59
C ALA A 251 -6.44 34.88 -22.29
N ALA A 252 -7.16 33.97 -21.61
CA ALA A 252 -8.24 33.18 -22.24
C ALA A 252 -9.65 33.80 -22.12
N ILE A 253 -9.82 34.91 -21.39
CA ILE A 253 -11.13 35.59 -21.28
C ILE A 253 -11.37 36.54 -22.47
N GLN A 254 -10.34 36.85 -23.26
CA GLN A 254 -10.44 37.84 -24.34
C GLN A 254 -10.83 37.26 -25.72
N SER A 255 -10.95 35.93 -25.88
CA SER A 255 -11.18 35.34 -27.22
C SER A 255 -12.61 34.93 -27.54
N ASN A 256 -13.58 35.03 -26.62
CA ASN A 256 -14.95 34.53 -26.85
C ASN A 256 -16.04 35.62 -26.71
N PHE A 257 -15.75 36.86 -27.12
CA PHE A 257 -16.76 37.92 -27.23
C PHE A 257 -16.94 38.44 -28.67
N ILE A 258 -16.87 37.54 -29.66
CA ILE A 258 -17.25 37.78 -31.06
C ILE A 258 -17.70 36.40 -31.60
N SER A 259 -18.87 36.11 -32.14
CA SER A 259 -20.11 36.82 -32.43
C SER A 259 -21.12 35.75 -32.89
N CYS A 260 -22.33 35.72 -32.32
CA CYS A 260 -23.48 35.03 -32.94
C CYS A 260 -24.69 35.93 -32.72
N THR A 261 -24.95 36.80 -33.70
CA THR A 261 -26.27 37.40 -33.88
C THR A 261 -26.71 37.16 -35.32
N GLN A 262 -27.98 36.75 -35.38
CA GLN A 262 -28.80 36.24 -36.47
C GLN A 262 -28.81 37.05 -37.77
N GLY A 263 -29.28 36.40 -38.82
CA GLY A 263 -29.65 37.02 -40.08
C GLY A 263 -30.97 37.79 -40.05
N ASP A 264 -31.19 38.42 -41.21
CA ASP A 264 -32.40 38.98 -41.82
C ASP A 264 -32.73 40.48 -41.65
N ALA A 265 -32.52 41.17 -42.79
CA ALA A 265 -33.30 42.25 -43.44
C ALA A 265 -33.23 43.74 -43.01
N GLU A 266 -33.03 44.56 -44.05
CA GLU A 266 -33.37 45.99 -44.30
C GLU A 266 -32.50 47.16 -43.77
N ASN A 267 -31.66 47.68 -44.70
CA ASN A 267 -31.38 49.06 -45.15
C ASN A 267 -31.15 50.27 -44.20
N PRO A 268 -30.38 51.29 -44.67
CA PRO A 268 -29.44 52.03 -43.83
C PRO A 268 -29.81 53.50 -43.59
N THR A 269 -29.45 54.07 -42.44
CA THR A 269 -29.21 55.51 -42.33
C THR A 269 -28.15 55.88 -41.28
N LEU A 270 -27.29 56.81 -41.71
CA LEU A 270 -26.22 57.57 -41.05
C LEU A 270 -26.46 57.98 -39.58
N THR A 271 -25.42 57.94 -38.73
CA THR A 271 -24.57 59.09 -38.33
C THR A 271 -23.69 58.82 -37.09
N THR A 272 -22.37 58.97 -37.28
CA THR A 272 -21.33 59.62 -36.45
C THR A 272 -21.35 59.61 -34.90
N ASN A 273 -20.22 59.10 -34.37
CA ASN A 273 -19.29 59.68 -33.39
C ASN A 273 -19.62 59.78 -31.88
N SER A 274 -18.83 58.99 -31.14
CA SER A 274 -17.98 59.33 -29.98
C SER A 274 -18.58 59.75 -28.62
N ARG A 275 -18.37 58.85 -27.65
CA ARG A 275 -17.85 59.02 -26.26
C ARG A 275 -18.57 59.98 -25.30
N LEU A 276 -19.13 59.43 -24.21
CA LEU A 276 -18.63 59.64 -22.83
C LEU A 276 -19.24 58.63 -21.82
N SER A 277 -18.42 58.24 -20.83
CA SER A 277 -18.66 57.36 -19.69
C SER A 277 -19.94 57.61 -18.88
N SER A 278 -20.55 56.57 -18.30
CA SER A 278 -20.26 56.13 -16.91
C SER A 278 -21.23 55.05 -16.41
N ALA A 279 -20.65 54.10 -15.67
CA ALA A 279 -21.22 53.23 -14.64
C ALA A 279 -22.48 52.37 -14.94
N ASN A 280 -22.24 51.08 -15.23
CA ASN A 280 -23.12 50.00 -14.79
C ASN A 280 -22.27 48.87 -14.17
N MET A 281 -22.45 48.65 -12.86
CA MET A 281 -21.93 47.49 -12.12
C MET A 281 -22.90 46.32 -12.28
N PRO A 282 -22.49 45.15 -12.79
CA PRO A 282 -23.24 43.93 -12.60
C PRO A 282 -22.73 43.15 -11.40
N ILE A 283 -23.70 42.68 -10.64
CA ILE A 283 -23.66 41.88 -9.44
C ILE A 283 -22.82 40.60 -9.65
N SER A 284 -21.85 40.39 -8.76
CA SER A 284 -21.06 39.17 -8.63
C SER A 284 -21.91 38.03 -8.06
N THR A 285 -22.43 37.17 -8.94
CA THR A 285 -22.82 35.81 -8.60
C THR A 285 -21.71 34.86 -9.05
N GLY A 286 -20.74 34.60 -8.17
CA GLY A 286 -19.58 33.78 -8.54
C GLY A 286 -18.83 33.20 -7.35
N THR A 287 -19.46 32.34 -6.53
CA THR A 287 -18.73 31.70 -5.41
C THR A 287 -19.14 30.28 -5.04
N PHE A 288 -20.02 29.59 -5.78
CA PHE A 288 -20.51 28.27 -5.35
C PHE A 288 -19.94 27.03 -6.08
N LEU A 289 -19.12 27.17 -7.12
CA LEU A 289 -18.61 26.02 -7.90
C LEU A 289 -17.16 25.60 -7.57
N SER A 290 -16.48 26.26 -6.63
CA SER A 290 -15.06 26.02 -6.34
C SER A 290 -14.78 24.80 -5.42
N GLY A 291 -15.78 24.34 -4.67
CA GLY A 291 -15.61 23.29 -3.64
C GLY A 291 -15.37 21.88 -4.17
N SER A 292 -16.10 21.46 -5.22
CA SER A 292 -16.07 20.08 -5.74
C SER A 292 -14.71 19.70 -6.34
N ASN A 293 -14.08 20.64 -7.06
CA ASN A 293 -12.82 20.39 -7.73
C ASN A 293 -11.64 20.29 -6.75
N ARG A 294 -11.63 21.05 -5.65
CA ARG A 294 -10.55 21.04 -4.64
C ARG A 294 -10.41 19.68 -3.92
N SER A 295 -11.53 18.98 -3.69
CA SER A 295 -11.59 17.64 -3.08
C SER A 295 -10.95 16.55 -3.95
N LEU A 296 -11.15 16.63 -5.28
CA LEU A 296 -10.57 15.68 -6.23
C LEU A 296 -9.03 15.79 -6.29
N TYR A 297 -8.48 17.01 -6.24
CA TYR A 297 -7.02 17.24 -6.25
C TYR A 297 -6.34 16.85 -4.94
N ALA A 298 -7.00 17.03 -3.80
CA ALA A 298 -6.47 16.61 -2.50
C ALA A 298 -6.32 15.08 -2.42
N THR A 299 -7.32 14.34 -2.90
CA THR A 299 -7.31 12.88 -2.97
C THR A 299 -6.21 12.36 -3.91
N ASN A 300 -5.99 13.03 -5.06
CA ASN A 300 -4.94 12.67 -6.01
C ASN A 300 -3.52 12.96 -5.49
N ARG A 301 -3.33 14.05 -4.73
CA ARG A 301 -2.04 14.38 -4.11
C ARG A 301 -1.70 13.43 -2.96
N MET A 302 -2.67 13.11 -2.10
CA MET A 302 -2.51 12.09 -1.07
C MET A 302 -2.03 10.76 -1.67
N LEU A 303 -2.71 10.32 -2.72
CA LEU A 303 -2.44 9.05 -3.37
C LEU A 303 -1.02 8.98 -3.95
N LEU A 304 -0.53 10.09 -4.52
CA LEU A 304 0.83 10.20 -5.02
C LEU A 304 1.88 10.06 -3.88
N VAL A 305 1.64 10.72 -2.73
CA VAL A 305 2.54 10.65 -1.57
C VAL A 305 2.62 9.22 -1.03
N VAL A 306 1.47 8.55 -0.89
CA VAL A 306 1.39 7.13 -0.48
C VAL A 306 2.25 6.26 -1.40
N CYS A 307 2.08 6.39 -2.72
CA CYS A 307 2.83 5.58 -3.67
C CYS A 307 4.34 5.87 -3.67
N ILE A 308 4.75 7.13 -3.50
CA ILE A 308 6.18 7.49 -3.42
C ILE A 308 6.83 6.92 -2.16
N VAL A 309 6.20 7.06 -1.00
CA VAL A 309 6.74 6.52 0.26
C VAL A 309 6.81 5.00 0.21
N PHE A 310 5.76 4.36 -0.32
CA PHE A 310 5.76 2.92 -0.55
C PHE A 310 6.92 2.49 -1.46
N LEU A 311 7.18 3.19 -2.57
CA LEU A 311 8.32 2.88 -3.45
C LEU A 311 9.67 3.05 -2.75
N ILE A 312 9.85 4.08 -1.92
CA ILE A 312 11.11 4.32 -1.19
C ILE A 312 11.43 3.18 -0.23
N LEU A 313 10.42 2.54 0.37
CA LEU A 313 10.62 1.44 1.32
C LEU A 313 10.70 0.07 0.61
N GLU A 314 9.87 -0.13 -0.41
CA GLU A 314 9.75 -1.43 -1.08
C GLU A 314 10.82 -1.68 -2.15
N VAL A 315 11.29 -0.65 -2.86
CA VAL A 315 12.32 -0.82 -3.89
C VAL A 315 13.64 -1.32 -3.28
N PRO A 316 14.18 -0.73 -2.19
CA PRO A 316 15.37 -1.27 -1.55
C PRO A 316 15.18 -2.71 -1.05
N ALA A 317 14.02 -3.00 -0.45
CA ALA A 317 13.70 -4.35 0.03
C ALA A 317 13.64 -5.38 -1.11
N ALA A 318 13.13 -5.00 -2.27
CA ALA A 318 13.08 -5.84 -3.46
C ALA A 318 14.46 -6.05 -4.09
N VAL A 319 15.28 -4.99 -4.17
CA VAL A 319 16.65 -5.06 -4.69
C VAL A 319 17.50 -6.00 -3.83
N ILE A 320 17.43 -5.89 -2.50
CA ILE A 320 18.14 -6.79 -1.57
C ILE A 320 17.75 -8.25 -1.82
N TYR A 321 16.46 -8.53 -2.00
CA TYR A 321 15.97 -9.88 -2.26
C TYR A 321 16.46 -10.44 -3.61
N ILE A 322 16.48 -9.60 -4.66
CA ILE A 322 16.99 -10.00 -5.98
C ILE A 322 18.50 -10.26 -5.92
N LEU A 323 19.27 -9.41 -5.22
CA LEU A 323 20.70 -9.63 -5.02
C LEU A 323 20.94 -10.96 -4.31
N HIS A 324 20.17 -11.26 -3.26
CA HIS A 324 20.28 -12.53 -2.57
C HIS A 324 20.00 -13.72 -3.47
N PHE A 325 18.97 -13.61 -4.32
CA PHE A 325 18.67 -14.63 -5.33
C PHE A 325 19.84 -14.85 -6.31
N LEU A 326 20.40 -13.78 -6.88
CA LEU A 326 21.49 -13.88 -7.86
C LEU A 326 22.75 -14.51 -7.26
N THR A 327 23.01 -14.25 -5.97
CA THR A 327 24.09 -14.89 -5.22
C THR A 327 23.77 -16.35 -4.87
N ALA A 328 22.56 -16.66 -4.43
CA ALA A 328 22.14 -18.03 -4.07
C ALA A 328 22.10 -19.00 -5.28
N THR A 329 22.05 -18.47 -6.51
CA THR A 329 22.05 -19.24 -7.75
C THR A 329 23.42 -19.33 -8.43
N ASP A 330 24.48 -18.90 -7.75
CA ASP A 330 25.85 -18.83 -8.25
C ASP A 330 26.03 -18.02 -9.56
N ILE A 331 25.03 -17.20 -9.94
CA ILE A 331 25.12 -16.30 -11.10
C ILE A 331 26.13 -15.18 -10.80
N ILE A 332 26.13 -14.70 -9.56
CA ILE A 332 27.12 -13.75 -9.05
C ILE A 332 27.96 -14.47 -8.00
N PRO A 333 29.23 -14.82 -8.30
CA PRO A 333 30.11 -15.42 -7.30
C PRO A 333 30.36 -14.40 -6.19
N ALA A 334 29.85 -14.69 -5.00
CA ALA A 334 30.05 -13.86 -3.82
C ALA A 334 31.11 -14.52 -2.92
N PRO A 335 32.30 -13.93 -2.75
CA PRO A 335 33.23 -14.38 -1.73
C PRO A 335 32.59 -14.26 -0.34
N GLY A 336 33.05 -15.05 0.65
CA GLY A 336 32.38 -15.20 1.95
C GLY A 336 32.03 -13.89 2.67
N GLN A 337 32.84 -12.84 2.51
CA GLN A 337 32.58 -11.53 3.11
C GLN A 337 31.38 -10.78 2.47
N THR A 338 31.15 -10.99 1.17
CA THR A 338 29.98 -10.44 0.46
C THR A 338 28.70 -11.15 0.90
N TYR A 339 28.77 -12.46 1.17
CA TYR A 339 27.63 -13.23 1.69
C TYR A 339 27.23 -12.80 3.11
N HIS A 340 28.21 -12.49 3.96
CA HIS A 340 27.94 -11.93 5.28
C HIS A 340 27.22 -10.56 5.23
N LEU A 341 27.67 -9.66 4.34
CA LEU A 341 27.00 -8.37 4.13
C LEU A 341 25.56 -8.56 3.63
N LEU A 342 25.36 -9.50 2.72
CA LEU A 342 24.04 -9.83 2.19
C LEU A 342 23.08 -10.35 3.28
N ASN A 343 23.56 -11.18 4.20
CA ASN A 343 22.78 -11.65 5.36
C ASN A 343 22.36 -10.48 6.27
N ILE A 344 23.24 -9.51 6.51
CA ILE A 344 22.88 -8.28 7.24
C ILE A 344 21.81 -7.48 6.48
N LEU A 345 21.97 -7.32 5.16
CA LEU A 345 20.99 -6.61 4.34
C LEU A 345 19.61 -7.30 4.36
N LEU A 346 19.56 -8.63 4.43
CA LEU A 346 18.30 -9.37 4.60
C LEU A 346 17.60 -9.06 5.92
N ILE A 347 18.35 -8.90 7.01
CA ILE A 347 17.80 -8.47 8.30
C ILE A 347 17.19 -7.08 8.17
N ILE A 348 17.95 -6.13 7.60
CA ILE A 348 17.47 -4.77 7.36
C ILE A 348 16.21 -4.78 6.48
N ARG A 349 16.21 -5.59 5.41
CA ARG A 349 15.05 -5.78 4.54
C ARG A 349 13.83 -6.22 5.35
N ASN A 350 13.95 -7.20 6.23
CA ASN A 350 12.80 -7.68 7.01
C ASN A 350 12.25 -6.62 7.97
N ILE A 351 13.12 -5.77 8.53
CA ILE A 351 12.70 -4.62 9.34
C ILE A 351 11.98 -3.57 8.49
N LEU A 352 12.54 -3.18 7.34
CA LEU A 352 11.93 -2.20 6.41
C LEU A 352 10.52 -2.61 6.02
N VAL A 353 10.33 -3.89 5.75
CA VAL A 353 9.06 -4.48 5.34
C VAL A 353 7.98 -4.32 6.40
N ILE A 354 8.32 -4.62 7.66
CA ILE A 354 7.36 -4.52 8.76
C ILE A 354 7.09 -3.04 9.08
N LEU A 355 8.09 -2.17 8.89
CA LEU A 355 8.00 -0.73 9.09
C LEU A 355 7.12 -0.03 8.05
N THR A 356 6.97 -0.58 6.84
CA THR A 356 6.09 -0.04 5.79
C THR A 356 4.66 0.16 6.30
N SER A 357 4.13 -0.79 7.09
CA SER A 357 2.72 -0.79 7.47
C SER A 357 2.34 0.33 8.49
N PRO A 358 3.08 0.55 9.59
CA PRO A 358 2.86 1.71 10.46
C PRO A 358 3.01 3.06 9.74
N ILE A 359 3.97 3.18 8.82
CA ILE A 359 4.15 4.40 8.02
C ILE A 359 2.92 4.63 7.14
N GLN A 360 2.42 3.58 6.49
CA GLN A 360 1.24 3.64 5.66
C GLN A 360 0.00 4.08 6.46
N PHE A 361 -0.14 3.61 7.70
CA PHE A 361 -1.20 4.06 8.62
C PHE A 361 -1.10 5.56 8.95
N ILE A 362 0.08 6.07 9.27
CA ILE A 362 0.30 7.50 9.55
C ILE A 362 -0.09 8.36 8.34
N ILE A 363 0.25 7.91 7.13
CA ILE A 363 -0.12 8.60 5.90
C ILE A 363 -1.65 8.57 5.70
N TYR A 364 -2.31 7.44 5.95
CA TYR A 364 -3.77 7.37 5.87
C TYR A 364 -4.45 8.29 6.88
N CYS A 365 -3.98 8.32 8.12
CA CYS A 365 -4.50 9.20 9.16
C CYS A 365 -4.29 10.68 8.85
N SER A 366 -3.13 11.06 8.31
CA SER A 366 -2.82 12.48 8.04
C SER A 366 -3.53 13.01 6.79
N MET A 367 -3.62 12.20 5.73
CA MET A 367 -4.02 12.69 4.41
C MET A 367 -5.45 12.29 4.00
N SER A 368 -6.03 11.20 4.53
CA SER A 368 -7.37 10.76 4.12
C SER A 368 -8.45 11.44 4.96
N GLU A 369 -9.13 12.42 4.36
CA GLU A 369 -10.28 13.09 4.95
C GLU A 369 -11.40 12.09 5.32
N GLN A 370 -11.71 11.15 4.43
CA GLN A 370 -12.72 10.11 4.67
C GLN A 370 -12.35 9.20 5.85
N PHE A 371 -11.07 8.84 5.97
CA PHE A 371 -10.59 8.02 7.09
C PHE A 371 -10.70 8.79 8.41
N ARG A 372 -10.20 10.03 8.45
CA ARG A 372 -10.26 10.89 9.65
C ARG A 372 -11.69 11.12 10.13
N LEU A 373 -12.62 11.37 9.21
CA LEU A 373 -14.03 11.54 9.53
C LEU A 373 -14.62 10.27 10.13
N THR A 374 -14.33 9.10 9.56
CA THR A 374 -14.81 7.81 10.11
C THR A 374 -14.20 7.50 11.47
N VAL A 375 -12.93 7.84 11.70
CA VAL A 375 -12.30 7.72 13.01
C VAL A 375 -13.00 8.61 14.02
N ARG A 376 -13.28 9.87 13.68
CA ARG A 376 -14.02 10.78 14.55
C ARG A 376 -15.43 10.26 14.86
N GLN A 377 -16.08 9.55 13.92
CA GLN A 377 -17.36 8.88 14.15
C GLN A 377 -17.28 7.69 15.11
N LEU A 378 -16.22 6.88 15.03
CA LEU A 378 -16.05 5.75 15.96
C LEU A 378 -15.95 6.21 17.40
N PHE A 379 -15.38 7.38 17.62
CA PHE A 379 -15.18 7.96 18.95
C PHE A 379 -16.19 9.05 19.31
N SER A 380 -17.13 9.40 18.42
CA SER A 380 -18.17 10.41 18.66
C SER A 380 -19.54 9.99 18.12
N THR A 381 -20.53 9.91 19.02
CA THR A 381 -21.93 9.58 18.73
C THR A 381 -22.71 10.70 18.02
N ARG A 382 -22.08 11.83 17.68
CA ARG A 382 -22.75 13.07 17.24
C ARG A 382 -22.56 13.46 15.77
N LEU A 383 -22.24 12.51 14.89
CA LEU A 383 -21.98 12.79 13.47
C LEU A 383 -23.14 12.32 12.57
N LEU A 384 -23.64 13.20 11.71
CA LEU A 384 -24.86 12.99 10.91
C LEU A 384 -24.53 12.83 9.42
N TYR A 385 -25.18 11.89 8.74
CA TYR A 385 -25.01 11.65 7.31
C TYR A 385 -25.97 12.52 6.51
N VAL A 386 -25.43 13.40 5.65
CA VAL A 386 -26.23 14.19 4.70
C VAL A 386 -25.94 13.70 3.29
N THR A 387 -26.97 13.28 2.56
CA THR A 387 -26.84 12.94 1.14
C THR A 387 -26.71 14.22 0.33
N GLN A 388 -25.57 14.47 -0.30
CA GLN A 388 -25.39 15.58 -1.24
C GLN A 388 -25.29 15.07 -2.67
N ALA A 389 -25.99 15.72 -3.60
CA ALA A 389 -25.92 15.40 -5.01
C ALA A 389 -24.59 15.92 -5.58
N GLN A 390 -23.71 15.01 -6.01
CA GLN A 390 -22.56 15.35 -6.84
C GLN A 390 -23.01 15.41 -8.31
N ALA A 391 -22.78 16.57 -8.93
CA ALA A 391 -22.87 16.71 -10.37
C ALA A 391 -21.75 15.89 -11.01
N THR A 392 -22.11 14.87 -11.80
CA THR A 392 -21.15 14.18 -12.65
C THR A 392 -20.97 14.96 -13.95
N PHE A 393 -19.79 14.82 -14.57
CA PHE A 393 -19.41 15.46 -15.83
C PHE A 393 -20.36 15.11 -17.01
N HIS A 394 -21.26 14.13 -16.83
CA HIS A 394 -22.23 13.66 -17.83
C HIS A 394 -23.70 13.80 -17.41
N GLY A 395 -24.04 14.72 -16.50
CA GLY A 395 -25.45 15.03 -16.19
C GLY A 395 -26.20 13.98 -15.36
N GLY A 396 -25.54 12.90 -14.93
CA GLY A 396 -26.08 11.97 -13.94
C GLY A 396 -25.93 12.50 -12.52
N LYS A 397 -26.99 12.45 -11.71
CA LYS A 397 -26.92 12.73 -10.26
C LYS A 397 -26.33 11.51 -9.55
N ARG A 398 -25.11 11.61 -9.03
CA ARG A 398 -24.56 10.63 -8.07
C ARG A 398 -24.72 11.22 -6.66
N TYR A 399 -25.38 10.50 -5.76
CA TYR A 399 -25.47 10.93 -4.38
C TYR A 399 -24.21 10.46 -3.64
N SER A 400 -23.41 11.40 -3.14
CA SER A 400 -22.34 11.11 -2.19
C SER A 400 -22.85 11.40 -0.79
N LEU A 401 -22.69 10.44 0.13
CA LEU A 401 -22.90 10.67 1.55
C LEU A 401 -21.77 11.59 2.04
N ILE A 402 -22.13 12.80 2.46
CA ILE A 402 -21.23 13.73 3.12
C ILE A 402 -21.51 13.66 4.60
N LEU A 403 -20.43 13.50 5.36
CA LEU A 403 -20.52 13.51 6.80
C LEU A 403 -20.51 14.95 7.29
N VAL A 404 -21.50 15.29 8.10
CA VAL A 404 -21.66 16.63 8.66
C VAL A 404 -21.41 16.54 10.16
N ASP A 405 -20.40 17.28 10.60
CA ASP A 405 -20.08 17.47 12.02
C ASP A 405 -21.05 18.49 12.61
N LEU A 406 -21.98 18.00 13.44
CA LEU A 406 -23.02 18.83 14.07
C LEU A 406 -22.41 19.88 15.00
N GLU A 407 -21.28 19.57 15.65
CA GLU A 407 -20.62 20.47 16.60
C GLU A 407 -20.02 21.68 15.87
N LEU A 408 -19.41 21.43 14.70
CA LEU A 408 -18.86 22.47 13.85
C LEU A 408 -19.95 23.31 13.15
N ILE A 409 -21.13 22.73 12.91
CA ILE A 409 -22.30 23.48 12.45
C ILE A 409 -22.90 24.33 13.56
N GLU A 410 -23.03 23.80 14.77
CA GLU A 410 -23.53 24.53 15.92
C GLU A 410 -22.60 25.70 16.28
N GLU A 411 -21.29 25.49 16.22
CA GLU A 411 -20.28 26.52 16.43
C GLU A 411 -20.36 27.62 15.35
N LYS A 412 -20.43 27.23 14.06
CA LYS A 412 -20.65 28.20 12.97
C LYS A 412 -22.00 28.92 13.04
N ARG A 413 -23.03 28.24 13.54
CA ARG A 413 -24.35 28.84 13.75
C ARG A 413 -24.28 29.88 14.86
N LYS A 414 -23.60 29.57 15.98
CA LYS A 414 -23.36 30.54 17.06
C LYS A 414 -22.55 31.74 16.57
N GLU A 415 -21.47 31.53 15.82
CA GLU A 415 -20.70 32.63 15.21
C GLU A 415 -21.55 33.48 14.25
N ALA A 416 -22.45 32.85 13.49
CA ALA A 416 -23.35 33.56 12.59
C ALA A 416 -24.44 34.35 13.34
N GLU A 417 -24.99 33.79 14.42
CA GLU A 417 -25.94 34.46 15.31
C GLU A 417 -25.27 35.66 16.01
N GLU A 418 -24.03 35.52 16.49
CA GLU A 418 -23.25 36.62 17.07
C GLU A 418 -22.96 37.74 16.04
N ARG A 419 -22.61 37.40 14.80
CA ARG A 419 -22.41 38.39 13.72
C ARG A 419 -23.70 39.11 13.33
N MET A 420 -24.84 38.41 13.33
CA MET A 420 -26.16 39.02 13.08
C MET A 420 -26.54 39.98 14.20
N ILE A 421 -26.30 39.61 15.46
CA ILE A 421 -26.55 40.47 16.62
C ILE A 421 -25.67 41.72 16.54
N TRP A 422 -24.37 41.59 16.25
CA TRP A 422 -23.45 42.72 16.07
C TRP A 422 -23.87 43.66 14.93
N ALA A 423 -24.29 43.11 13.78
CA ALA A 423 -24.78 43.90 12.65
C ALA A 423 -26.09 44.63 12.95
N SER A 424 -26.99 44.03 13.74
CA SER A 424 -28.24 44.66 14.18
C SER A 424 -28.02 45.76 15.23
N GLY A 425 -27.03 45.58 16.11
CA GLY A 425 -26.62 46.57 17.11
C GLY A 425 -26.01 47.83 16.48
N ASN A 426 -25.15 47.67 15.47
CA ASN A 426 -24.57 48.81 14.75
C ASN A 426 -25.62 49.61 13.94
N LYS A 427 -26.67 48.97 13.43
CA LYS A 427 -27.78 49.67 12.75
C LYS A 427 -28.61 50.55 13.69
N LYS A 428 -28.68 50.22 14.99
CA LYS A 428 -29.35 51.05 16.00
C LYS A 428 -28.49 52.23 16.49
N ILE A 429 -27.16 52.13 16.37
CA ILE A 429 -26.24 53.21 16.76
C ILE A 429 -26.06 54.23 15.63
N SER A 430 -26.32 53.87 14.36
CA SER A 430 -26.26 54.80 13.22
C SER A 430 -27.57 55.54 12.91
N LEU A 431 -28.61 55.35 13.73
CA LEU A 431 -29.94 55.95 13.57
C LEU A 431 -30.37 56.84 14.76
N ASN A 432 -29.48 56.99 15.75
CA ASN A 432 -29.49 58.05 16.75
C ASN A 432 -28.30 58.97 16.47
#